data_AF-A0A1F6F3U9-F1
#
_entry.id   AF-A0A1F6F3U9-F1
#
_cell.length_a   1.000
_cell.length_b   1.000
_cell.length_c   1.000
_cell.angle_alpha   90.00
_cell.angle_beta   90.00
_cell.angle_gamma   90.00
#
_symmetry.space_group_name_H-M   'P 1'
#
loop_
_entity.id
_entity.type
_entity.pdbx_description
1 polymer ?
#
loop_
_entity_poly.entity_id
_entity_poly.type
_entity_poly.pdbx_seq_one_letter_code
_entity_poly.pdbx_strand_id
1 'polypeptide(L)'
;MIPRIFGLAVLFVPMVVLAAPRTFRELACLIADLLDTATFVLITLGLVMYFWGVATNIPHFGDEKGAEKQKSFFFWGLIILFVMVSIWGIIQLLQSTLLGTDPLRPDTGNSVC
;
A
#
# COMPACT_ATOMS: atom_id res chain seq x y z
N MET A 1 -4.82 -19.91 3.12
CA MET A 1 -3.92 -19.80 1.96
C MET A 1 -2.94 -18.61 2.03
N ILE A 2 -3.15 -17.64 2.92
CA ILE A 2 -2.23 -16.52 3.20
C ILE A 2 -0.77 -16.89 3.59
N PRO A 3 -0.45 -18.01 4.29
CA PRO A 3 0.95 -18.25 4.69
C PRO A 3 1.85 -18.61 3.49
N ARG A 4 1.28 -19.10 2.39
CA ARG A 4 2.03 -19.39 1.16
C ARG A 4 2.40 -18.13 0.39
N ILE A 5 1.59 -17.08 0.49
CA ILE A 5 1.84 -15.78 -0.16
C ILE A 5 2.96 -15.05 0.57
N PHE A 6 2.97 -15.10 1.91
CA PHE A 6 4.07 -14.59 2.72
C PHE A 6 5.38 -15.37 2.46
N GLY A 7 5.30 -16.70 2.34
CA GLY A 7 6.46 -17.53 1.98
C GLY A 7 7.01 -17.28 0.57
N LEU A 8 6.15 -16.97 -0.40
CA LEU A 8 6.56 -16.67 -1.78
C LEU A 8 7.16 -15.25 -1.89
N ALA A 9 6.63 -14.29 -1.12
CA ALA A 9 7.21 -12.95 -1.00
C ALA A 9 8.65 -13.00 -0.44
N VAL A 10 8.91 -13.86 0.56
CA VAL A 10 10.25 -14.07 1.13
C VAL A 10 11.22 -14.73 0.13
N LEU A 11 10.72 -15.56 -0.80
CA LEU A 11 11.52 -16.17 -1.86
C LEU A 11 11.97 -15.20 -2.96
N PHE A 12 11.31 -14.05 -3.09
CA PHE A 12 11.72 -12.97 -4.01
C PHE A 12 12.69 -11.96 -3.37
N VAL A 13 12.83 -11.95 -2.04
CA VAL A 13 13.81 -11.13 -1.30
C VAL A 13 15.26 -11.32 -1.79
N PRO A 14 15.78 -12.53 -2.06
CA PRO A 14 17.17 -12.67 -2.52
C PRO A 14 17.42 -12.05 -3.90
N MET A 15 16.38 -11.79 -4.71
CA MET A 15 16.54 -11.12 -6.00
C MET A 15 16.87 -9.63 -5.85
N VAL A 16 16.41 -9.00 -4.76
CA VAL A 16 16.68 -7.59 -4.42
C VAL A 16 18.10 -7.40 -3.84
N VAL A 17 18.70 -8.47 -3.31
CA VAL A 17 20.01 -8.43 -2.63
C VAL A 17 21.21 -8.51 -3.60
N LEU A 18 21.02 -9.00 -4.84
CA LEU A 18 22.11 -9.23 -5.80
C LEU A 18 22.72 -7.93 -6.38
N ALA A 19 22.10 -6.77 -6.16
CA ALA A 19 22.65 -5.45 -6.46
C ALA A 19 22.98 -4.72 -5.15
N ALA A 20 24.04 -5.15 -4.46
CA ALA A 20 24.44 -4.54 -3.19
C ALA A 20 24.73 -3.03 -3.37
N PRO A 21 24.00 -2.13 -2.68
CA PRO A 21 24.25 -0.69 -2.77
C PRO A 21 25.62 -0.36 -2.21
N ARG A 22 26.40 0.43 -2.95
CA ARG A 22 27.78 0.80 -2.59
C ARG A 22 27.86 2.05 -1.71
N THR A 23 26.76 2.78 -1.55
CA THR A 23 26.69 4.01 -0.74
C THR A 23 25.41 4.05 0.10
N PHE A 24 25.42 4.86 1.16
CA PHE A 24 24.23 5.09 1.99
C PHE A 24 23.06 5.70 1.18
N ARG A 25 23.37 6.52 0.17
CA ARG A 25 22.38 7.14 -0.72
C ARG A 25 21.62 6.10 -1.54
N GLU A 26 22.36 5.18 -2.16
CA GLU A 26 21.78 4.07 -2.93
C GLU A 26 20.90 3.17 -2.06
N LEU A 27 21.33 2.90 -0.82
CA LEU A 27 20.54 2.14 0.14
C LEU A 27 19.23 2.87 0.51
N ALA A 28 19.30 4.18 0.77
CA ALA A 28 18.14 4.98 1.12
C ALA A 28 17.11 5.04 -0.03
N CYS A 29 17.59 5.19 -1.28
CA CYS A 29 16.70 5.19 -2.45
C CYS A 29 16.04 3.82 -2.67
N LEU A 30 16.80 2.73 -2.54
CA LEU A 30 16.24 1.38 -2.68
C LEU A 30 15.14 1.10 -1.64
N ILE A 31 15.32 1.57 -0.41
CA ILE A 31 14.30 1.45 0.64
C ILE A 31 13.08 2.32 0.31
N ALA A 32 13.27 3.54 -0.17
CA ALA A 32 12.17 4.44 -0.54
C ALA A 32 11.31 3.83 -1.66
N ASP A 33 11.94 3.36 -2.75
CA ASP A 33 11.26 2.70 -3.87
C ASP A 33 10.52 1.43 -3.45
N LEU A 34 11.15 0.64 -2.57
CA LEU A 34 10.54 -0.58 -2.05
C LEU A 34 9.31 -0.26 -1.20
N LEU A 35 9.38 0.78 -0.36
CA LEU A 35 8.25 1.20 0.47
C LEU A 35 7.11 1.78 -0.37
N ASP A 36 7.39 2.55 -1.42
CA ASP A 36 6.36 3.09 -2.30
C ASP A 36 5.65 1.97 -3.07
N THR A 37 6.43 1.07 -3.68
CA THR A 37 5.90 -0.11 -4.37
C THR A 37 5.10 -1.00 -3.42
N ALA A 38 5.63 -1.27 -2.23
CA ALA A 38 4.95 -2.09 -1.23
C ALA A 38 3.65 -1.44 -0.77
N THR A 39 3.64 -0.13 -0.53
CA THR A 39 2.43 0.61 -0.13
C THR A 39 1.35 0.51 -1.20
N PHE A 40 1.69 0.74 -2.48
CA PHE A 40 0.75 0.61 -3.59
C PHE A 40 0.17 -0.81 -3.72
N VAL A 41 1.01 -1.84 -3.56
CA VAL A 41 0.58 -3.23 -3.56
C VAL A 41 -0.35 -3.53 -2.37
N LEU A 42 -0.03 -3.04 -1.17
CA LEU A 42 -0.86 -3.24 0.02
C LEU A 42 -2.21 -2.53 -0.08
N ILE A 43 -2.27 -1.33 -0.66
CA ILE A 43 -3.54 -0.63 -0.91
C ILE A 43 -4.41 -1.46 -1.87
N THR A 44 -3.83 -1.93 -2.97
CA THR A 44 -4.55 -2.72 -3.98
C THR A 44 -5.07 -4.03 -3.39
N LEU A 45 -4.21 -4.77 -2.69
CA LEU A 45 -4.57 -6.03 -2.04
C LEU A 45 -5.59 -5.81 -0.90
N GLY A 46 -5.40 -4.75 -0.13
CA GLY A 46 -6.28 -4.36 0.97
C GLY A 46 -7.69 -4.04 0.48
N LEU A 47 -7.81 -3.35 -0.67
CA LEU A 47 -9.10 -3.07 -1.31
C LEU A 47 -9.82 -4.36 -1.73
N VAL A 48 -9.10 -5.29 -2.38
CA VAL A 48 -9.66 -6.59 -2.79
C VAL A 48 -10.12 -7.39 -1.56
N MET A 49 -9.30 -7.45 -0.52
CA MET A 49 -9.62 -8.15 0.74
C MET A 49 -10.80 -7.49 1.48
N TYR A 50 -10.88 -6.16 1.47
CA TYR A 50 -12.00 -5.43 2.05
C TYR A 50 -13.31 -5.78 1.33
N PHE A 51 -13.35 -5.69 -0.01
CA PHE A 51 -14.55 -6.04 -0.78
C PHE A 51 -14.92 -7.52 -0.64
N TRP A 52 -13.95 -8.43 -0.57
CA TRP A 52 -14.20 -9.84 -0.28
C TRP A 52 -14.84 -10.04 1.10
N GLY A 53 -14.32 -9.35 2.12
CA GLY A 53 -14.89 -9.34 3.46
C GLY A 53 -16.29 -8.75 3.50
N VAL A 54 -16.56 -7.71 2.71
CA VAL A 54 -17.91 -7.15 2.58
C VAL A 54 -18.85 -8.13 1.91
N ALA A 55 -18.50 -8.64 0.73
CA ALA A 55 -19.35 -9.55 -0.05
C ALA A 55 -19.74 -10.82 0.74
N THR A 56 -18.82 -11.37 1.53
CA THR A 56 -19.06 -12.58 2.32
C THR A 56 -19.96 -12.32 3.53
N ASN A 57 -20.00 -11.09 4.04
CA ASN A 57 -20.79 -10.73 5.23
C ASN A 57 -22.20 -10.19 4.89
N ILE A 58 -22.49 -9.88 3.62
CA ILE A 58 -23.83 -9.48 3.11
C ILE A 58 -24.98 -10.45 3.45
N PRO A 59 -24.82 -11.79 3.44
CA PRO A 59 -25.93 -12.72 3.68
C PRO A 59 -26.49 -12.70 5.12
N HIS A 60 -25.79 -12.11 6.09
CA HIS A 60 -26.19 -12.07 7.50
C HIS A 60 -26.87 -10.75 7.91
N PHE A 61 -27.15 -9.87 6.94
CA PHE A 61 -27.91 -8.64 7.16
C PHE A 61 -29.41 -8.98 7.26
N GLY A 62 -29.90 -9.25 8.47
CA GLY A 62 -31.33 -9.51 8.67
C GLY A 62 -31.69 -10.04 10.05
N ASP A 63 -30.74 -10.68 10.76
CA ASP A 63 -30.97 -11.11 12.14
C ASP A 63 -30.77 -9.91 13.07
N GLU A 64 -31.82 -9.49 13.78
CA GLU A 64 -31.91 -8.23 14.53
C GLU A 64 -30.75 -8.03 15.53
N LYS A 65 -30.11 -9.12 15.96
CA LYS A 65 -29.00 -9.12 16.92
C LYS A 65 -27.61 -8.91 16.28
N GLY A 66 -27.48 -9.13 14.97
CA GLY A 66 -26.21 -9.06 14.23
C GLY A 66 -26.06 -7.82 13.33
N ALA A 67 -27.17 -7.18 12.97
CA ALA A 67 -27.19 -6.11 11.98
C ALA A 67 -26.43 -4.84 12.42
N GLU A 68 -26.52 -4.42 13.69
CA GLU A 68 -25.80 -3.22 14.18
C GLU A 68 -24.29 -3.42 14.18
N LYS A 69 -23.82 -4.60 14.62
CA LYS A 69 -22.39 -4.93 14.64
C LYS A 69 -21.80 -4.98 13.24
N GLN A 70 -22.53 -5.55 12.29
CA GLN A 70 -22.13 -5.59 10.88
C GLN A 70 -22.05 -4.18 10.27
N LYS A 71 -23.07 -3.33 10.48
CA LYS A 71 -23.05 -1.93 10.02
C LYS A 71 -21.84 -1.16 10.56
N SER A 72 -21.54 -1.33 11.85
CA SER A 72 -20.35 -0.72 12.48
C SER A 72 -19.05 -1.22 11.84
N PHE A 73 -18.94 -2.52 11.55
CA PHE A 73 -17.77 -3.08 10.89
C PHE A 73 -17.52 -2.48 9.49
N PHE A 74 -18.57 -2.30 8.68
CA PHE A 74 -18.42 -1.68 7.35
C PHE A 74 -17.97 -0.22 7.45
N PHE A 75 -18.55 0.53 8.37
CA PHE A 75 -18.22 1.93 8.60
C PHE A 75 -16.76 2.10 9.05
N TRP A 76 -16.33 1.32 10.06
CA TRP A 76 -14.95 1.35 10.53
C TRP A 76 -13.94 0.87 9.49
N GLY A 77 -14.27 -0.16 8.72
CA GLY A 77 -13.40 -0.64 7.65
C GLY A 77 -13.23 0.39 6.53
N LEU A 78 -14.29 1.11 6.17
CA LEU A 78 -14.21 2.19 5.18
C LEU A 78 -13.35 3.36 5.68
N ILE A 79 -13.48 3.73 6.96
CA ILE A 79 -12.65 4.79 7.57
C ILE A 79 -11.17 4.44 7.51
N ILE A 80 -10.80 3.22 7.91
CA ILE A 80 -9.40 2.79 7.91
C ILE A 80 -8.83 2.80 6.50
N LEU A 81 -9.60 2.28 5.52
CA LEU A 81 -9.21 2.28 4.11
C LEU A 81 -9.02 3.71 3.60
N PHE A 82 -9.97 4.60 3.91
CA PHE A 82 -9.91 6.00 3.50
C PHE A 82 -8.68 6.72 4.06
N VAL A 83 -8.38 6.56 5.35
CA VAL A 83 -7.22 7.21 5.98
C VAL A 83 -5.91 6.67 5.40
N MET A 84 -5.79 5.35 5.17
CA MET A 84 -4.60 4.74 4.55
C MET A 84 -4.33 5.30 3.16
N VAL A 85 -5.34 5.38 2.30
CA VAL A 85 -5.20 5.91 0.93
C VAL A 85 -4.97 7.42 0.94
N SER A 86 -5.65 8.15 1.82
CA SER A 86 -5.56 9.61 1.92
C SER A 86 -4.14 10.05 2.31
N ILE A 87 -3.53 9.42 3.33
CA ILE A 87 -2.18 9.79 3.75
C ILE A 87 -1.16 9.58 2.63
N TRP A 88 -1.18 8.42 1.94
CA TRP A 88 -0.28 8.14 0.83
C TRP A 88 -0.49 9.11 -0.34
N GLY A 89 -1.75 9.35 -0.73
CA GLY A 89 -2.08 10.28 -1.80
C GLY A 89 -1.66 11.73 -1.48
N ILE A 90 -1.85 12.18 -0.24
CA ILE A 90 -1.40 13.52 0.19
C ILE A 90 0.12 13.63 0.13
N ILE A 91 0.87 12.61 0.60
CA ILE A 91 2.33 12.61 0.55
C ILE A 91 2.81 12.72 -0.90
N GLN A 92 2.22 11.95 -1.82
CA GLN A 92 2.60 11.97 -3.23
C GLN A 92 2.26 13.30 -3.93
N LEU A 93 1.11 13.90 -3.61
CA LEU A 93 0.74 15.23 -4.08
C LEU A 93 1.69 16.31 -3.53
N LEU A 94 2.11 16.17 -2.28
CA LEU A 94 3.03 17.10 -1.65
C LEU A 94 4.44 17.00 -2.24
N GLN A 95 4.90 15.78 -2.55
CA GLN A 95 6.16 15.55 -3.26
C GLN A 95 6.12 16.16 -4.66
N SER A 96 5.10 15.88 -5.46
CA SER A 96 4.97 16.44 -6.82
C SER A 96 4.84 17.97 -6.83
N THR A 97 4.11 18.55 -5.86
CA THR A 97 3.88 20.00 -5.81
C THR A 97 5.04 20.78 -5.21
N LEU A 98 5.69 20.27 -4.16
CA LEU A 98 6.74 21.00 -3.43
C LEU A 98 8.17 20.60 -3.82
N LEU A 99 8.38 19.37 -4.29
CA LEU A 99 9.70 18.88 -4.69
C LEU A 99 9.91 18.92 -6.22
N GLY A 100 8.88 19.24 -7.01
CA GLY A 100 8.99 19.49 -8.45
C GLY A 100 9.42 18.26 -9.26
N THR A 101 9.03 17.06 -8.83
CA THR A 101 9.28 15.81 -9.54
C THR A 101 8.32 15.70 -10.74
N ASP A 102 8.55 16.53 -11.76
CA ASP A 102 7.78 16.51 -13.02
C ASP A 102 8.24 15.34 -13.91
N PRO A 103 7.42 14.30 -14.17
CA PRO A 103 7.82 13.15 -14.99
C PRO A 103 8.05 13.46 -16.47
N LEU A 104 7.81 14.71 -16.91
CA LEU A 104 8.05 15.18 -18.27
C LEU A 104 9.38 15.96 -18.41
N ARG A 105 10.14 16.12 -17.32
CA ARG A 105 11.46 16.74 -17.34
C ARG A 105 12.53 15.67 -17.11
N PRO A 106 13.44 15.44 -18.08
CA PRO A 106 14.55 14.52 -17.87
C PRO A 106 15.55 15.19 -16.93
N ASP A 107 15.50 14.84 -15.66
CA ASP A 107 16.40 15.38 -14.63
C ASP A 107 17.77 14.70 -14.72
N THR A 108 18.65 15.22 -15.58
CA THR A 108 20.07 14.90 -15.54
C THR A 108 20.72 15.58 -14.34
N GLY A 109 20.82 14.89 -13.20
CA GLY A 109 21.95 15.09 -12.28
C GLY A 109 21.69 15.41 -10.80
N ASN A 110 20.48 15.26 -10.25
CA ASN A 110 20.34 15.16 -8.80
C ASN A 110 19.00 14.52 -8.41
N SER A 111 18.93 13.19 -8.52
CA SER A 111 17.80 12.40 -8.05
C SER A 111 17.70 12.52 -6.54
N VAL A 112 16.83 13.39 -6.02
CA VAL A 112 16.06 12.97 -4.84
C VAL A 112 15.51 11.59 -5.21
N CYS A 113 15.78 10.59 -4.36
CA CYS A 113 15.03 9.34 -4.46
C CYS A 113 13.54 9.72 -4.49
#